data_AF-A0A816GFS3-F1
#
_entry.id   AF-A0A816GFS3-F1
#
_cell.length_a   1.000
_cell.length_b   1.000
_cell.length_c   1.000
_cell.angle_alpha   90.00
_cell.angle_beta   90.00
_cell.angle_gamma   90.00
#
_symmetry.space_group_name_H-M   'P 1'
#
loop_
_entity.id
_entity.type
_entity.pdbx_description
1 polymer ?
#
loop_
_entity_poly.entity_id
_entity_poly.type
_entity_poly.pdbx_seq_one_letter_code
_entity_poly.pdbx_strand_id
1 'polypeptide(L)'
;MNLQKYLDEFNEGVFQMNSSSLCTLLSIRHKDPVEKFSPANTCDLFEKYVEKNSFYKWVKNDPPGGKGLTNHIEICQTLLYKSRLNDIVQYQYLLCRLLLDLIKESKNKNWHIPILILTLTDLCLLTNYFTSYISRHTDGNTSPPSQRIADLSIDNDRQTSEANVTKTIELLTEAFRVCTSDRCTEQRLSKKWGAIQILNQLLSFAEQSLEFRHYLLEDQKIIYDYFLATECFDPIFQRCPRFMKKNKASILIHLCVSKMQFGHTPSLQIIAKYKLDAFHNLLVSIKEGQLYAFDQYIRKI
;
A
#
# COMPACT_ATOMS: atom_id res chain seq x y z
N MET A 1 7.11 3.87 -24.97
CA MET A 1 7.07 2.42 -25.04
C MET A 1 5.80 2.06 -25.81
N ASN A 2 5.91 1.21 -26.84
CA ASN A 2 4.73 0.63 -27.49
C ASN A 2 4.22 -0.53 -26.61
N LEU A 3 2.92 -0.84 -26.63
CA LEU A 3 2.28 -1.93 -25.90
C LEU A 3 3.05 -3.25 -26.03
N GLN A 4 3.45 -3.63 -27.24
CA GLN A 4 4.23 -4.85 -27.45
C GLN A 4 5.50 -4.90 -26.59
N LYS A 5 6.29 -3.82 -26.60
CA LYS A 5 7.52 -3.71 -25.81
C LYS A 5 7.25 -3.73 -24.30
N TYR A 6 6.16 -3.10 -23.86
CA TYR A 6 5.72 -3.16 -22.47
C TYR A 6 5.38 -4.58 -22.03
N LEU A 7 4.60 -5.30 -22.85
CA LEU A 7 4.21 -6.69 -22.58
C LEU A 7 5.42 -7.63 -22.57
N ASP A 8 6.38 -7.43 -23.49
CA ASP A 8 7.61 -8.20 -23.55
C ASP A 8 8.50 -7.95 -22.31
N GLU A 9 8.69 -6.68 -21.91
CA GLU A 9 9.46 -6.32 -20.69
C GLU A 9 8.77 -6.81 -19.42
N PHE A 10 7.43 -6.77 -19.37
CA PHE A 10 6.65 -7.32 -18.27
C PHE A 10 6.82 -8.83 -18.17
N ASN A 11 6.72 -9.55 -19.29
CA ASN A 11 6.91 -11.00 -19.34
C ASN A 11 8.31 -11.40 -18.90
N GLU A 12 9.33 -10.69 -19.38
CA GLU A 12 10.70 -10.94 -18.96
C GLU A 12 10.88 -10.67 -17.46
N GLY A 13 10.29 -9.59 -16.94
CA GLY A 13 10.30 -9.28 -15.51
C GLY A 13 9.66 -10.37 -14.66
N VAL A 14 8.54 -10.94 -15.10
CA VAL A 14 7.87 -12.06 -14.42
C VAL A 14 8.70 -13.33 -14.50
N PHE A 15 9.23 -13.66 -15.68
CA PHE A 15 10.09 -14.84 -15.89
C PHE A 15 11.34 -14.80 -15.00
N GLN A 16 11.99 -13.64 -14.92
CA GLN A 16 13.16 -13.40 -14.07
C GLN A 16 12.81 -13.20 -12.58
N MET A 17 11.53 -13.12 -12.22
CA MET A 17 11.07 -12.74 -10.87
C MET A 17 11.69 -11.40 -10.40
N ASN A 18 11.88 -10.46 -11.34
CA ASN A 18 12.52 -9.19 -11.11
C ASN A 18 11.51 -8.15 -10.63
N SER A 19 11.35 -8.09 -9.31
CA SER A 19 10.42 -7.16 -8.65
C SER A 19 10.72 -5.70 -8.95
N SER A 20 11.98 -5.29 -9.10
CA SER A 20 12.35 -3.90 -9.37
C SER A 20 11.90 -3.45 -10.76
N SER A 21 12.08 -4.30 -11.78
CA SER A 21 11.63 -4.03 -13.14
C SER A 21 10.10 -3.91 -13.17
N LEU A 22 9.41 -4.89 -12.56
CA LEU A 22 7.95 -4.91 -12.52
C LEU A 22 7.36 -3.74 -11.73
N CYS A 23 7.99 -3.30 -10.64
CA CYS A 23 7.61 -2.08 -9.92
C CYS A 23 7.74 -0.83 -10.80
N THR A 24 8.75 -0.78 -11.67
CA THR A 24 8.92 0.37 -12.57
C THR A 24 7.83 0.39 -13.64
N LEU A 25 7.47 -0.79 -14.16
CA LEU A 25 6.44 -0.96 -15.19
C LEU A 25 5.02 -0.71 -14.66
N LEU A 26 4.71 -1.20 -13.45
CA LEU A 26 3.37 -1.16 -12.85
C LEU A 26 3.08 0.08 -12.00
N SER A 27 4.04 0.99 -11.80
CA SER A 27 3.75 2.20 -11.03
C SER A 27 3.05 3.23 -11.90
N ILE A 28 1.93 3.75 -11.39
CA ILE A 28 1.22 4.88 -11.99
C ILE A 28 2.02 6.20 -11.90
N ARG A 29 3.10 6.22 -11.10
CA ARG A 29 3.95 7.40 -10.86
C ARG A 29 5.05 7.57 -11.91
N HIS A 30 5.38 6.51 -12.66
CA HIS A 30 6.31 6.61 -13.76
C HIS A 30 5.58 7.06 -15.03
N LYS A 31 6.13 8.06 -15.72
CA LYS A 31 5.49 8.69 -16.90
C LYS A 31 5.49 7.80 -18.15
N ASP A 32 6.44 6.87 -18.24
CA ASP A 32 6.72 6.12 -19.47
C ASP A 32 5.62 5.16 -19.97
N PRO A 33 4.88 4.43 -19.10
CA PRO A 33 3.73 3.62 -19.51
C PRO A 33 2.50 4.51 -19.78
N VAL A 34 2.27 5.52 -18.93
CA VAL A 34 1.05 6.34 -18.96
C VAL A 34 0.97 7.18 -20.23
N GLU A 35 2.06 7.77 -20.72
CA GLU A 35 1.99 8.74 -21.83
C GLU A 35 1.80 8.14 -23.24
N LYS A 36 1.81 6.81 -23.40
CA LYS A 36 2.00 6.18 -24.74
C LYS A 36 0.99 5.08 -25.12
N PHE A 37 0.02 4.75 -24.27
CA PHE A 37 -1.08 3.84 -24.64
C PHE A 37 -2.22 4.61 -25.32
N SER A 38 -2.28 4.59 -26.64
CA SER A 38 -3.43 5.10 -27.40
C SER A 38 -4.65 4.19 -27.18
N PRO A 39 -5.87 4.72 -26.96
CA PRO A 39 -7.07 3.93 -26.68
C PRO A 39 -7.55 3.15 -27.90
N ALA A 40 -7.16 3.57 -29.11
CA ALA A 40 -7.47 2.82 -30.32
C ALA A 40 -6.66 1.52 -30.33
N ASN A 41 -7.36 0.40 -30.15
CA ASN A 41 -6.88 -0.98 -30.28
C ASN A 41 -5.96 -1.50 -29.16
N THR A 42 -5.71 -0.79 -28.05
CA THR A 42 -4.78 -1.29 -27.02
C THR A 42 -5.32 -2.52 -26.26
N CYS A 43 -6.61 -2.54 -25.91
CA CYS A 43 -7.22 -3.72 -25.28
C CYS A 43 -7.37 -4.88 -26.28
N ASP A 44 -7.82 -4.61 -27.50
CA ASP A 44 -7.92 -5.62 -28.56
C ASP A 44 -6.54 -6.21 -28.95
N LEU A 45 -5.49 -5.38 -28.96
CA LEU A 45 -4.11 -5.82 -29.18
C LEU A 45 -3.59 -6.61 -27.99
N PHE A 46 -3.97 -6.24 -26.75
CA PHE A 46 -3.66 -7.00 -25.56
C PHE A 46 -4.34 -8.37 -25.58
N GLU A 47 -5.64 -8.44 -25.87
CA GLU A 47 -6.39 -9.70 -26.02
C GLU A 47 -5.77 -10.60 -27.10
N LYS A 48 -5.47 -10.04 -28.28
CA LYS A 48 -4.76 -10.77 -29.35
C LYS A 48 -3.35 -11.21 -28.97
N TYR A 49 -2.65 -10.43 -28.15
CA TYR A 49 -1.34 -10.80 -27.62
C TYR A 49 -1.48 -11.97 -26.63
N VAL A 50 -2.47 -11.91 -25.74
CA VAL A 50 -2.78 -12.96 -24.75
C VAL A 50 -3.17 -14.27 -25.45
N GLU A 51 -3.97 -14.21 -26.51
CA GLU A 51 -4.34 -15.38 -27.32
C GLU A 51 -3.13 -16.03 -28.02
N LYS A 52 -2.16 -15.23 -28.48
CA LYS A 52 -0.98 -15.70 -29.22
C LYS A 52 0.16 -16.18 -28.33
N ASN A 53 0.30 -15.60 -27.14
CA ASN A 53 1.36 -15.93 -26.20
C ASN A 53 0.77 -16.76 -25.07
N SER A 54 0.92 -18.08 -25.17
CA SER A 54 0.50 -19.10 -24.18
C SER A 54 1.18 -19.00 -22.81
N PHE A 55 1.89 -17.90 -22.54
CA PHE A 55 2.81 -17.73 -21.42
C PHE A 55 2.33 -16.75 -20.34
N TYR A 56 1.02 -16.57 -20.19
CA TYR A 56 0.45 -15.86 -19.03
C TYR A 56 -0.10 -16.85 -18.00
N LYS A 57 0.82 -17.52 -17.30
CA LYS A 57 0.58 -18.07 -15.96
C LYS A 57 1.25 -17.14 -14.97
N TRP A 58 0.61 -16.03 -14.63
CA TRP A 58 1.10 -15.14 -13.58
C TRP A 58 1.25 -15.87 -12.24
N VAL A 59 0.40 -16.87 -12.02
CA VAL A 59 0.63 -18.17 -11.35
C VAL A 59 -0.37 -19.13 -12.04
N LYS A 60 -0.32 -20.42 -11.74
CA LYS A 60 -1.27 -21.45 -12.22
C LYS A 60 -2.77 -21.09 -12.07
N ASN A 61 -3.11 -20.02 -11.35
CA ASN A 61 -4.44 -19.59 -10.91
C ASN A 61 -4.77 -18.12 -11.19
N ASP A 62 -4.01 -17.38 -12.01
CA ASP A 62 -4.58 -16.14 -12.59
C ASP A 62 -5.85 -16.58 -13.37
N PRO A 63 -7.04 -16.01 -13.12
CA PRO A 63 -8.19 -16.28 -13.98
C PRO A 63 -7.76 -16.15 -15.45
N PRO A 64 -8.21 -17.06 -16.34
CA PRO A 64 -7.78 -17.03 -17.74
C PRO A 64 -7.95 -15.61 -18.31
N GLY A 65 -6.86 -15.01 -18.83
CA GLY A 65 -6.92 -13.75 -19.57
C GLY A 65 -6.05 -12.57 -19.09
N GLY A 66 -5.16 -12.71 -18.10
CA GLY A 66 -4.21 -11.62 -17.75
C GLY A 66 -4.87 -10.38 -17.13
N LYS A 67 -5.95 -10.56 -16.36
CA LYS A 67 -6.80 -9.49 -15.83
C LYS A 67 -6.06 -8.43 -15.00
N GLY A 68 -5.00 -8.81 -14.30
CA GLY A 68 -4.17 -7.84 -13.57
C GLY A 68 -3.52 -6.83 -14.51
N LEU A 69 -3.03 -7.29 -15.67
CA LEU A 69 -2.42 -6.43 -16.67
C LEU A 69 -3.46 -5.62 -17.44
N THR A 70 -4.64 -6.20 -17.70
CA THR A 70 -5.80 -5.46 -18.22
C THR A 70 -6.14 -4.27 -17.33
N ASN A 71 -6.31 -4.49 -16.02
CA ASN A 71 -6.61 -3.42 -15.07
C ASN A 71 -5.54 -2.33 -15.11
N HIS A 72 -4.25 -2.69 -15.14
CA HIS A 72 -3.17 -1.70 -15.21
C HIS A 72 -3.18 -0.88 -16.52
N ILE A 73 -3.49 -1.54 -17.65
CA ILE A 73 -3.64 -0.86 -18.95
C ILE A 73 -4.84 0.10 -18.92
N GLU A 74 -5.98 -0.33 -18.36
CA GLU A 74 -7.18 0.49 -18.21
C GLU A 74 -6.91 1.71 -17.31
N ILE A 75 -6.13 1.56 -16.24
CA ILE A 75 -5.66 2.66 -15.40
C ILE A 75 -4.86 3.66 -16.21
N CYS A 76 -3.86 3.19 -16.97
CA CYS A 76 -3.01 4.07 -17.76
C CYS A 76 -3.82 4.83 -18.83
N GLN A 77 -4.76 4.16 -19.50
CA GLN A 77 -5.65 4.80 -20.47
C GLN A 77 -6.56 5.83 -19.81
N THR A 78 -7.21 5.48 -18.69
CA THR A 78 -8.16 6.38 -18.02
C THR A 78 -7.43 7.60 -17.43
N LEU A 79 -6.19 7.44 -16.97
CA LEU A 79 -5.33 8.55 -16.53
C LEU A 79 -4.98 9.53 -17.66
N LEU A 80 -4.75 9.05 -18.89
CA LEU A 80 -4.49 9.90 -20.05
C LEU A 80 -5.68 10.81 -20.39
N TYR A 81 -6.90 10.27 -20.29
CA TYR A 81 -8.12 10.96 -20.70
C TYR A 81 -8.82 11.72 -19.56
N LYS A 82 -8.37 11.54 -18.30
CA LYS A 82 -8.90 12.19 -17.09
C LYS A 82 -10.43 12.14 -16.99
N SER A 83 -11.04 11.09 -17.52
CA SER A 83 -12.48 11.05 -17.76
C SER A 83 -13.26 10.58 -16.53
N ARG A 84 -12.71 9.62 -15.76
CA ARG A 84 -13.42 8.97 -14.64
C ARG A 84 -12.46 8.58 -13.51
N LEU A 85 -12.40 9.40 -12.46
CA LEU A 85 -11.47 9.17 -11.33
C LEU A 85 -11.84 7.93 -10.49
N ASN A 86 -13.14 7.66 -10.30
CA ASN A 86 -13.59 6.50 -9.53
C ASN A 86 -13.16 5.19 -10.21
N ASP A 87 -13.29 5.10 -11.54
CA ASP A 87 -12.88 3.91 -12.31
C ASP A 87 -11.41 3.58 -12.10
N ILE A 88 -10.53 4.60 -12.09
CA ILE A 88 -9.10 4.43 -11.81
C ILE A 88 -8.88 3.82 -10.43
N VAL A 89 -9.61 4.28 -9.41
CA VAL A 89 -9.54 3.73 -8.05
C VAL A 89 -10.03 2.27 -8.04
N GLN A 90 -11.13 1.94 -8.73
CA GLN A 90 -11.64 0.57 -8.81
C GLN A 90 -10.66 -0.37 -9.52
N TYR A 91 -10.11 0.02 -10.67
CA TYR A 91 -9.15 -0.81 -11.40
C TYR A 91 -7.87 -1.03 -10.58
N GLN A 92 -7.37 0.00 -9.88
CA GLN A 92 -6.22 -0.14 -8.99
C GLN A 92 -6.53 -1.07 -7.82
N TYR A 93 -7.72 -0.98 -7.22
CA TYR A 93 -8.17 -1.88 -6.18
C TYR A 93 -8.19 -3.34 -6.66
N LEU A 94 -8.74 -3.60 -7.85
CA LEU A 94 -8.79 -4.94 -8.44
C LEU A 94 -7.39 -5.49 -8.74
N LEU A 95 -6.47 -4.66 -9.23
CA LEU A 95 -5.06 -5.03 -9.42
C LEU A 95 -4.41 -5.46 -8.08
N CYS A 96 -4.57 -4.64 -7.03
CA CYS A 96 -4.06 -4.97 -5.69
C CYS A 96 -4.67 -6.26 -5.14
N ARG A 97 -5.97 -6.50 -5.37
CA ARG A 97 -6.67 -7.72 -4.95
C ARG A 97 -6.08 -8.97 -5.60
N LEU A 98 -5.90 -8.94 -6.93
CA LEU A 98 -5.30 -10.05 -7.68
C LEU A 98 -3.87 -10.35 -7.22
N LEU A 99 -3.06 -9.29 -6.99
CA LEU A 99 -1.72 -9.40 -6.43
C LEU A 99 -1.70 -10.02 -5.03
N LEU A 100 -2.68 -9.67 -4.18
CA LEU A 100 -2.77 -10.23 -2.84
C LEU A 100 -3.14 -11.71 -2.87
N ASP A 101 -4.09 -12.10 -3.71
CA ASP A 101 -4.49 -13.50 -3.88
C ASP A 101 -3.33 -14.34 -4.43
N LEU A 102 -2.56 -13.79 -5.37
CA LEU A 102 -1.31 -14.38 -5.85
C LEU A 102 -0.31 -14.66 -4.71
N ILE A 103 -0.16 -13.69 -3.81
CA ILE A 103 0.77 -13.80 -2.67
C ILE A 103 0.32 -14.89 -1.69
N LYS A 104 -0.98 -15.01 -1.42
CA LYS A 104 -1.54 -16.07 -0.55
C LYS A 104 -1.21 -17.46 -1.08
N GLU A 105 -1.31 -17.66 -2.39
CA GLU A 105 -1.02 -18.94 -3.03
C GLU A 105 0.47 -19.24 -3.16
N SER A 106 1.31 -18.20 -3.22
CA SER A 106 2.75 -18.34 -3.35
C SER A 106 3.40 -18.87 -2.05
N LYS A 107 3.80 -20.14 -2.06
CA LYS A 107 4.61 -20.74 -0.99
C LYS A 107 6.09 -20.38 -1.20
N ASN A 108 6.72 -19.83 -0.16
CA ASN A 108 8.16 -19.54 -0.10
C ASN A 108 8.74 -18.67 -1.25
N LYS A 109 7.91 -17.81 -1.84
CA LYS A 109 8.32 -16.84 -2.88
C LYS A 109 7.82 -15.44 -2.51
N ASN A 110 8.72 -14.46 -2.53
CA ASN A 110 8.43 -13.11 -2.03
C ASN A 110 8.61 -12.00 -3.06
N TRP A 111 8.96 -12.33 -4.30
CA TRP A 111 9.28 -11.33 -5.32
C TRP A 111 8.08 -10.44 -5.67
N HIS A 112 6.85 -10.89 -5.40
CA HIS A 112 5.63 -10.10 -5.62
C HIS A 112 5.36 -9.05 -4.52
N ILE A 113 5.96 -9.19 -3.33
CA ILE A 113 5.69 -8.29 -2.20
C ILE A 113 6.06 -6.82 -2.48
N PRO A 114 7.23 -6.50 -3.08
CA PRO A 114 7.54 -5.13 -3.50
C PRO A 114 6.47 -4.56 -4.44
N ILE A 115 5.93 -5.39 -5.33
CA ILE A 115 4.91 -5.01 -6.31
C ILE A 115 3.60 -4.69 -5.58
N LEU A 116 3.16 -5.57 -4.67
CA LEU A 116 1.97 -5.32 -3.84
C LEU A 116 2.11 -4.02 -3.03
N ILE A 117 3.25 -3.79 -2.37
CA ILE A 117 3.49 -2.57 -1.57
C ILE A 117 3.40 -1.32 -2.46
N LEU A 118 3.97 -1.38 -3.66
CA LEU A 118 3.90 -0.30 -4.63
C LEU A 118 2.45 -0.03 -5.05
N THR A 119 1.72 -1.07 -5.49
CA THR A 119 0.35 -0.88 -5.98
C THR A 119 -0.60 -0.44 -4.87
N LEU A 120 -0.38 -0.88 -3.62
CA LEU A 120 -1.11 -0.38 -2.44
C LEU A 120 -0.78 1.09 -2.15
N THR A 121 0.48 1.51 -2.33
CA THR A 121 0.85 2.93 -2.23
C THR A 121 0.07 3.76 -3.26
N ASP A 122 0.07 3.28 -4.50
CA ASP A 122 -0.59 3.94 -5.62
C ASP A 122 -2.12 3.99 -5.41
N LEU A 123 -2.72 2.94 -4.84
CA LEU A 123 -4.12 2.92 -4.42
C LEU A 123 -4.42 3.99 -3.35
N CYS A 124 -3.61 4.06 -2.29
CA CYS A 124 -3.79 5.07 -1.24
C CYS A 124 -3.71 6.50 -1.80
N LEU A 125 -2.77 6.75 -2.72
CA LEU A 125 -2.63 8.06 -3.36
C LEU A 125 -3.85 8.40 -4.22
N LEU A 126 -4.35 7.45 -5.01
CA LEU A 126 -5.53 7.64 -5.84
C LEU A 126 -6.78 7.89 -5.00
N THR A 127 -7.00 7.11 -3.93
CA THR A 127 -8.15 7.31 -3.05
C THR A 127 -8.07 8.66 -2.33
N ASN A 128 -6.90 9.07 -1.82
CA ASN A 128 -6.71 10.40 -1.21
C ASN A 128 -6.99 11.54 -2.20
N TYR A 129 -6.51 11.39 -3.43
CA TYR A 129 -6.75 12.35 -4.50
C TYR A 129 -8.23 12.44 -4.83
N PHE A 130 -8.92 11.31 -4.94
CA PHE A 130 -10.37 11.23 -5.16
C PHE A 130 -11.14 11.92 -4.04
N THR A 131 -10.88 11.58 -2.77
CA THR A 131 -11.55 12.20 -1.62
C THR A 131 -11.32 13.71 -1.58
N SER A 132 -10.10 14.17 -1.84
CA SER A 132 -9.77 15.59 -1.91
C SER A 132 -10.50 16.30 -3.06
N TYR A 133 -10.66 15.63 -4.20
CA TYR A 133 -11.42 16.14 -5.33
C TYR A 133 -12.90 16.31 -4.98
N ILE A 134 -13.53 15.29 -4.38
CA ILE A 134 -14.93 15.34 -3.95
C ILE A 134 -15.16 16.48 -2.95
N SER A 135 -14.36 16.60 -1.90
CA SER A 135 -14.52 17.67 -0.90
C SER A 135 -14.47 19.07 -1.50
N ARG A 136 -13.56 19.33 -2.45
CA ARG A 136 -13.47 20.64 -3.13
C ARG A 136 -14.71 20.94 -3.97
N HIS A 137 -15.36 19.91 -4.51
CA HIS A 137 -16.55 20.07 -5.35
C HIS A 137 -17.85 20.09 -4.55
N THR A 138 -17.90 19.52 -3.34
CA THR A 138 -19.07 19.60 -2.45
C THR A 138 -19.15 20.92 -1.67
N ASP A 139 -18.02 21.55 -1.37
CA ASP A 139 -17.96 22.73 -0.49
C ASP A 139 -18.16 24.09 -1.21
N GLY A 140 -18.43 24.08 -2.52
CA GLY A 140 -18.99 25.22 -3.27
C GLY A 140 -18.15 26.49 -3.31
N ASN A 141 -17.23 26.60 -4.29
CA ASN A 141 -16.73 27.92 -4.76
C ASN A 141 -16.18 27.94 -6.19
N THR A 142 -16.71 27.11 -7.09
CA THR A 142 -16.50 27.26 -8.54
C THR A 142 -17.82 27.11 -9.28
N SER A 143 -18.07 28.05 -10.20
CA SER A 143 -19.18 28.21 -11.13
C SER A 143 -19.75 26.89 -11.69
N PRO A 144 -21.03 26.84 -12.12
CA PRO A 144 -21.66 25.61 -12.56
C PRO A 144 -20.84 24.98 -13.70
N PRO A 145 -20.54 23.69 -13.64
CA PRO A 145 -19.75 23.05 -14.66
C PRO A 145 -20.51 23.06 -15.97
N SER A 146 -19.83 23.41 -17.06
CA SER A 146 -20.27 23.17 -18.44
C SER A 146 -20.92 21.78 -18.55
N GLN A 147 -22.06 21.68 -19.25
CA GLN A 147 -22.97 20.53 -19.42
C GLN A 147 -22.38 19.11 -19.58
N ARG A 148 -21.06 18.94 -19.74
CA ARG A 148 -20.36 17.65 -19.80
C ARG A 148 -20.22 16.90 -18.47
N ILE A 149 -20.59 17.48 -17.33
CA ILE A 149 -20.43 16.86 -15.98
C ILE A 149 -21.73 16.23 -15.45
N ALA A 150 -22.89 16.50 -16.05
CA ALA A 150 -24.15 15.89 -15.62
C ALA A 150 -24.17 14.35 -15.81
N ASP A 151 -23.37 13.82 -16.75
CA ASP A 151 -23.20 12.37 -16.94
C ASP A 151 -22.08 11.78 -16.05
N LEU A 152 -21.37 12.60 -15.26
CA LEU A 152 -20.26 12.22 -14.37
C LEU A 152 -20.64 12.27 -12.88
N SER A 153 -21.88 12.63 -12.54
CA SER A 153 -22.30 12.94 -11.17
C SER A 153 -22.83 11.76 -10.35
N ILE A 154 -23.04 10.59 -10.96
CA ILE A 154 -23.58 9.42 -10.23
C ILE A 154 -22.47 8.69 -9.45
N ASP A 155 -21.23 8.67 -9.96
CA ASP A 155 -20.11 7.91 -9.36
C ASP A 155 -19.16 8.74 -8.48
N ASN A 156 -19.39 10.05 -8.37
CA ASN A 156 -18.52 11.01 -7.69
C ASN A 156 -19.27 11.68 -6.55
N ASP A 157 -19.83 10.89 -5.65
CA ASP A 157 -20.49 11.37 -4.44
C ASP A 157 -19.66 11.05 -3.18
N ARG A 158 -20.08 11.66 -2.07
CA ARG A 158 -19.41 11.49 -0.77
C ARG A 158 -19.47 10.04 -0.29
N GLN A 159 -20.57 9.35 -0.55
CA GLN A 159 -20.76 7.96 -0.16
C GLN A 159 -19.80 7.02 -0.92
N THR A 160 -19.58 7.25 -2.21
CA THR A 160 -18.60 6.49 -3.02
C THR A 160 -17.17 6.76 -2.53
N SER A 161 -16.85 8.00 -2.15
CA SER A 161 -15.56 8.32 -1.53
C SER A 161 -15.35 7.55 -0.22
N GLU A 162 -16.35 7.56 0.66
CA GLU A 162 -16.29 6.81 1.93
C GLU A 162 -16.17 5.31 1.69
N ALA A 163 -16.92 4.75 0.73
CA ALA A 163 -16.81 3.34 0.34
C ALA A 163 -15.42 2.98 -0.20
N ASN A 164 -14.79 3.86 -1.00
CA ASN A 164 -13.44 3.64 -1.52
C ASN A 164 -12.38 3.66 -0.41
N VAL A 165 -12.53 4.55 0.57
CA VAL A 165 -11.68 4.58 1.77
C VAL A 165 -11.81 3.26 2.54
N THR A 166 -13.04 2.83 2.83
CA THR A 166 -13.33 1.57 3.53
C THR A 166 -12.70 0.37 2.81
N LYS A 167 -12.94 0.20 1.51
CA LYS A 167 -12.35 -0.88 0.69
C LYS A 167 -10.82 -0.86 0.74
N THR A 168 -10.22 0.33 0.70
CA THR A 168 -8.76 0.48 0.76
C THR A 168 -8.22 0.01 2.11
N ILE A 169 -8.87 0.37 3.21
CA ILE A 169 -8.47 -0.04 4.56
C ILE A 169 -8.64 -1.55 4.76
N GLU A 170 -9.74 -2.13 4.32
CA GLU A 170 -9.99 -3.58 4.36
C GLU A 170 -8.89 -4.34 3.62
N LEU A 171 -8.54 -3.89 2.41
CA LEU A 171 -7.51 -4.54 1.60
C LEU A 171 -6.11 -4.42 2.24
N LEU A 172 -5.76 -3.24 2.79
CA LEU A 172 -4.52 -3.04 3.52
C LEU A 172 -4.43 -3.93 4.76
N THR A 173 -5.54 -4.06 5.49
CA THR A 173 -5.63 -4.92 6.69
C THR A 173 -5.47 -6.40 6.31
N GLU A 174 -6.12 -6.83 5.22
CA GLU A 174 -5.97 -8.20 4.73
C GLU A 174 -4.55 -8.49 4.26
N ALA A 175 -3.94 -7.55 3.51
CA ALA A 175 -2.56 -7.66 3.06
C ALA A 175 -1.57 -7.74 4.24
N PHE A 176 -1.79 -6.95 5.28
CA PHE A 176 -1.02 -7.00 6.51
C PHE A 176 -1.13 -8.39 7.18
N ARG A 177 -2.36 -8.89 7.37
CA ARG A 177 -2.62 -10.21 7.97
C ARG A 177 -1.98 -11.36 7.20
N VAL A 178 -2.01 -11.32 5.87
CA VAL A 178 -1.33 -12.32 5.02
C VAL A 178 0.18 -12.31 5.24
N CYS A 179 0.78 -11.13 5.39
CA CYS A 179 2.21 -11.00 5.64
C CYS A 179 2.60 -11.44 7.06
N THR A 180 1.82 -11.11 8.09
CA THR A 180 2.11 -11.48 9.49
C THR A 180 1.86 -12.96 9.78
N SER A 181 0.86 -13.56 9.13
CA SER A 181 0.51 -14.98 9.29
C SER A 181 1.49 -15.93 8.60
N ASP A 182 2.49 -15.41 7.89
CA ASP A 182 3.48 -16.20 7.18
C ASP A 182 4.35 -16.99 8.16
N ARG A 183 4.34 -18.32 8.02
CA ARG A 183 5.06 -19.25 8.90
C ARG A 183 6.47 -19.58 8.40
N CYS A 184 6.94 -18.91 7.34
CA CYS A 184 8.29 -19.15 6.82
C CYS A 184 9.33 -18.77 7.86
N THR A 185 10.16 -19.74 8.27
CA THR A 185 11.23 -19.56 9.25
C THR A 185 12.46 -18.89 8.63
N GLU A 186 12.66 -19.07 7.32
CA GLU A 186 13.74 -18.40 6.61
C GLU A 186 13.39 -16.94 6.35
N GLN A 187 14.06 -16.03 7.04
CA GLN A 187 13.74 -14.61 6.99
C GLN A 187 13.81 -13.99 5.58
N ARG A 188 14.69 -14.49 4.70
CA ARG A 188 14.80 -14.02 3.30
C ARG A 188 13.59 -14.42 2.45
N LEU A 189 12.96 -15.54 2.81
CA LEU A 189 11.79 -16.10 2.14
C LEU A 189 10.49 -15.84 2.92
N SER A 190 10.55 -15.10 4.03
CA SER A 190 9.36 -14.72 4.79
C SER A 190 8.66 -13.49 4.25
N LYS A 191 7.33 -13.51 4.17
CA LYS A 191 6.52 -12.37 3.75
C LYS A 191 6.45 -11.26 4.78
N LYS A 192 6.87 -11.54 6.02
CA LYS A 192 6.79 -10.62 7.16
C LYS A 192 7.51 -9.29 6.93
N TRP A 193 8.54 -9.24 6.08
CA TRP A 193 9.23 -7.96 5.81
C TRP A 193 8.32 -6.93 5.12
N GLY A 194 7.31 -7.36 4.36
CA GLY A 194 6.35 -6.46 3.72
C GLY A 194 5.31 -5.89 4.69
N ALA A 195 5.07 -6.56 5.83
CA ALA A 195 4.05 -6.19 6.80
C ALA A 195 4.25 -4.76 7.31
N ILE A 196 5.49 -4.33 7.55
CA ILE A 196 5.80 -3.00 8.08
C ILE A 196 5.34 -1.90 7.13
N GLN A 197 5.64 -2.06 5.84
CA GLN A 197 5.35 -1.00 4.89
C GLN A 197 3.84 -0.90 4.62
N ILE A 198 3.16 -2.05 4.58
CA ILE A 198 1.70 -2.12 4.47
C ILE A 198 1.04 -1.50 5.70
N LEU A 199 1.57 -1.78 6.89
CA LEU A 199 1.08 -1.25 8.15
C LEU A 199 1.26 0.25 8.27
N ASN A 200 2.39 0.80 7.80
CA ASN A 200 2.59 2.23 7.74
C ASN A 200 1.60 2.91 6.79
N GLN A 201 1.30 2.29 5.65
CA GLN A 201 0.25 2.76 4.74
C GLN A 201 -1.13 2.70 5.41
N LEU A 202 -1.45 1.59 6.07
CA LEU A 202 -2.70 1.39 6.80
C LEU A 202 -2.91 2.45 7.87
N LEU A 203 -1.91 2.69 8.73
CA LEU A 203 -2.00 3.69 9.79
C LEU A 203 -2.18 5.10 9.22
N SER A 204 -1.35 5.48 8.24
CA SER A 204 -1.45 6.80 7.59
C SER A 204 -2.79 7.02 6.88
N PHE A 205 -3.40 5.96 6.36
CA PHE A 205 -4.67 6.05 5.64
C PHE A 205 -5.88 5.99 6.59
N ALA A 206 -5.83 5.12 7.60
CA ALA A 206 -6.87 4.97 8.60
C ALA A 206 -6.96 6.17 9.57
N GLU A 207 -5.88 6.94 9.74
CA GLU A 207 -5.93 8.22 10.46
C GLU A 207 -7.01 9.17 9.92
N GLN A 208 -7.42 9.02 8.66
CA GLN A 208 -8.43 9.86 8.02
C GLN A 208 -9.88 9.43 8.34
N SER A 209 -10.09 8.23 8.90
CA SER A 209 -11.42 7.71 9.25
C SER A 209 -11.53 7.51 10.76
N LEU A 210 -12.43 8.26 11.40
CA LEU A 210 -12.66 8.15 12.85
C LEU A 210 -13.16 6.74 13.23
N GLU A 211 -14.08 6.20 12.44
CA GLU A 211 -14.65 4.86 12.63
C GLU A 211 -13.58 3.76 12.52
N PHE A 212 -12.66 3.88 11.57
CA PHE A 212 -11.58 2.90 11.43
C PHE A 212 -10.46 3.07 12.46
N ARG A 213 -10.23 4.28 12.98
CA ARG A 213 -9.34 4.47 14.13
C ARG A 213 -9.87 3.69 15.34
N HIS A 214 -11.18 3.71 15.58
CA HIS A 214 -11.81 2.90 16.62
C HIS A 214 -11.73 1.41 16.32
N TYR A 215 -12.01 0.98 15.09
CA TYR A 215 -11.92 -0.42 14.67
C TYR A 215 -10.51 -1.01 14.84
N LEU A 216 -9.47 -0.26 14.46
CA LEU A 216 -8.07 -0.67 14.62
C LEU A 216 -7.63 -0.73 16.10
N LEU A 217 -8.21 0.12 16.95
CA LEU A 217 -7.94 0.15 18.41
C LEU A 217 -8.70 -0.94 19.17
N GLU A 218 -9.89 -1.35 18.70
CA GLU A 218 -10.71 -2.38 19.32
C GLU A 218 -10.31 -3.80 18.92
N ASP A 219 -9.87 -4.00 17.66
CA ASP A 219 -9.35 -5.29 17.21
C ASP A 219 -7.91 -5.47 17.71
N GLN A 220 -7.78 -5.71 19.02
CA GLN A 220 -6.52 -5.92 19.75
C GLN A 220 -5.57 -6.88 19.03
N LYS A 221 -6.09 -7.75 18.16
CA LYS A 221 -5.34 -8.69 17.33
C LYS A 221 -4.50 -8.02 16.24
N ILE A 222 -4.97 -6.98 15.56
CA ILE A 222 -4.18 -6.28 14.53
C ILE A 222 -3.02 -5.54 15.19
N ILE A 223 -3.32 -4.91 16.33
CA ILE A 223 -2.34 -4.27 17.21
C ILE A 223 -1.35 -5.32 17.77
N TYR A 224 -1.83 -6.48 18.21
CA TYR A 224 -1.00 -7.60 18.68
C TYR A 224 -0.13 -8.21 17.56
N ASP A 225 -0.64 -8.32 16.34
CA ASP A 225 0.11 -8.77 15.16
C ASP A 225 1.15 -7.72 14.73
N TYR A 226 0.84 -6.43 14.86
CA TYR A 226 1.81 -5.32 14.78
C TYR A 226 2.91 -5.51 15.83
N PHE A 227 2.56 -5.95 17.05
CA PHE A 227 3.51 -6.16 18.13
C PHE A 227 4.31 -7.46 18.01
N LEU A 228 3.74 -8.55 17.48
CA LEU A 228 4.46 -9.76 17.08
C LEU A 228 5.47 -9.50 15.96
N ALA A 229 5.29 -8.43 15.18
CA ALA A 229 6.32 -8.00 14.25
C ALA A 229 7.60 -7.52 14.97
N THR A 230 7.67 -7.40 16.31
CA THR A 230 8.93 -7.21 17.08
C THR A 230 10.03 -8.16 16.66
N GLU A 231 9.72 -9.46 16.55
CA GLU A 231 10.67 -10.49 16.09
C GLU A 231 11.15 -10.23 14.66
N CYS A 232 10.37 -9.50 13.86
CA CYS A 232 10.72 -9.09 12.51
C CYS A 232 11.52 -7.78 12.50
N PHE A 233 11.19 -6.85 13.39
CA PHE A 233 11.78 -5.51 13.42
C PHE A 233 13.22 -5.51 13.90
N ASP A 234 13.58 -6.33 14.90
CA ASP A 234 14.95 -6.40 15.41
C ASP A 234 15.96 -6.72 14.29
N PRO A 235 15.79 -7.80 13.51
CA PRO A 235 16.73 -8.10 12.42
C PRO A 235 16.62 -7.14 11.23
N ILE A 236 15.46 -6.51 10.98
CA ILE A 236 15.32 -5.47 9.94
C ILE A 236 16.07 -4.19 10.35
N PHE A 237 15.99 -3.78 11.60
CA PHE A 237 16.74 -2.63 12.14
C PHE A 237 18.25 -2.85 12.08
N GLN A 238 18.70 -4.07 12.44
CA GLN A 238 20.11 -4.46 12.37
C GLN A 238 20.65 -4.42 10.94
N ARG A 239 19.88 -4.92 9.95
CA ARG A 239 20.29 -4.98 8.54
C ARG A 239 20.07 -3.70 7.76
N CYS A 240 19.21 -2.81 8.23
CA CYS A 240 19.00 -1.52 7.58
C CYS A 240 20.36 -0.78 7.49
N PRO A 241 20.78 -0.30 6.30
CA PRO A 241 22.06 0.40 6.15
C PRO A 241 22.13 1.67 7.00
N ARG A 242 23.33 1.98 7.53
CA ARG A 242 23.52 3.14 8.44
C ARG A 242 23.16 4.49 7.81
N PHE A 243 23.21 4.61 6.49
CA PHE A 243 22.87 5.83 5.77
C PHE A 243 21.35 6.06 5.64
N MET A 244 20.52 5.03 5.77
CA MET A 244 19.05 5.13 5.70
C MET A 244 18.43 5.58 7.04
N LYS A 245 18.86 6.75 7.54
CA LYS A 245 18.51 7.23 8.88
C LYS A 245 16.99 7.39 9.10
N LYS A 246 16.24 7.88 8.09
CA LYS A 246 14.78 8.03 8.18
C LYS A 246 14.07 6.68 8.32
N ASN A 247 14.45 5.69 7.52
CA ASN A 247 13.87 4.35 7.58
C ASN A 247 14.23 3.66 8.90
N LYS A 248 15.48 3.79 9.37
CA LYS A 248 15.85 3.30 10.71
C LYS A 248 15.06 3.97 11.83
N ALA A 249 14.83 5.28 11.76
CA ALA A 249 14.04 6.00 12.76
C ALA A 249 12.59 5.49 12.79
N SER A 250 11.96 5.28 11.62
CA SER A 250 10.63 4.69 11.53
C SER A 250 10.60 3.27 12.12
N ILE A 251 11.49 2.36 11.71
CA ILE A 251 11.60 1.01 12.28
C ILE A 251 11.79 1.06 13.81
N LEU A 252 12.59 2.00 14.29
CA LEU A 252 12.90 2.15 15.70
C LEU A 252 11.69 2.63 16.52
N ILE A 253 10.85 3.53 15.99
CA ILE A 253 9.58 3.93 16.64
C ILE A 253 8.74 2.68 16.91
N HIS A 254 8.56 1.83 15.89
CA HIS A 254 7.78 0.60 16.02
C HIS A 254 8.42 -0.38 17.02
N LEU A 255 9.75 -0.53 17.03
CA LEU A 255 10.48 -1.31 18.04
C LEU A 255 10.29 -0.77 19.46
N CYS A 256 10.26 0.56 19.63
CA CYS A 256 10.12 1.18 20.94
C CYS A 256 8.74 0.90 21.51
N VAL A 257 7.67 1.21 20.75
CA VAL A 257 6.29 0.99 21.21
C VAL A 257 6.06 -0.49 21.53
N SER A 258 6.54 -1.38 20.66
CA SER A 258 6.31 -2.81 20.80
C SER A 258 7.08 -3.44 21.96
N LYS A 259 8.36 -3.10 22.17
CA LYS A 259 9.15 -3.60 23.31
C LYS A 259 8.69 -3.04 24.65
N MET A 260 8.25 -1.78 24.68
CA MET A 260 7.76 -1.13 25.91
C MET A 260 6.56 -1.85 26.53
N GLN A 261 5.67 -2.42 25.71
CA GLN A 261 4.52 -3.18 26.21
C GLN A 261 4.91 -4.49 26.91
N PHE A 262 6.04 -5.09 26.53
CA PHE A 262 6.61 -6.25 27.21
C PHE A 262 7.54 -5.85 28.38
N GLY A 263 7.51 -4.59 28.81
CA GLY A 263 8.33 -4.08 29.91
C GLY A 263 9.76 -3.71 29.53
N HIS A 264 10.14 -3.75 28.25
CA HIS A 264 11.46 -3.36 27.80
C HIS A 264 11.49 -1.88 27.38
N THR A 265 12.29 -1.06 28.07
CA THR A 265 12.44 0.36 27.72
C THR A 265 13.65 0.61 26.80
N PRO A 266 13.47 1.37 25.70
CA PRO A 266 14.56 1.87 24.86
C PRO A 266 15.61 2.66 25.65
N SER A 267 16.87 2.59 25.19
CA SER A 267 17.91 3.44 25.75
C SER A 267 17.76 4.88 25.25
N LEU A 268 17.91 5.85 26.16
CA LEU A 268 17.84 7.28 25.81
C LEU A 268 18.91 7.67 24.76
N GLN A 269 20.03 6.96 24.72
CA GLN A 269 21.08 7.13 23.71
C GLN A 269 20.58 6.82 22.29
N ILE A 270 19.79 5.76 22.13
CA ILE A 270 19.22 5.37 20.84
C ILE A 270 18.15 6.39 20.40
N ILE A 271 17.33 6.87 21.33
CA ILE A 271 16.32 7.92 21.07
C ILE A 271 16.97 9.21 20.58
N ALA A 272 18.01 9.68 21.28
CA ALA A 272 18.77 10.86 20.89
C ALA A 272 19.45 10.68 19.52
N LYS A 273 20.02 9.49 19.25
CA LYS A 273 20.71 9.18 17.99
C LYS A 273 19.80 9.29 16.77
N TYR A 274 18.52 8.95 16.89
CA TYR A 274 17.55 9.01 15.79
C TYR A 274 16.57 10.18 15.90
N LYS A 275 16.79 11.11 16.84
CA LYS A 275 15.96 12.31 17.08
C LYS A 275 14.48 11.97 17.29
N LEU A 276 14.22 10.97 18.13
CA LEU A 276 12.85 10.56 18.48
C LEU A 276 12.36 11.33 19.70
N ASP A 277 12.34 12.66 19.62
CA ASP A 277 12.16 13.55 20.78
C ASP A 277 10.80 13.34 21.48
N ALA A 278 9.76 12.97 20.71
CA ALA A 278 8.45 12.61 21.24
C ALA A 278 8.50 11.42 22.24
N PHE A 279 9.43 10.47 22.04
CA PHE A 279 9.61 9.33 22.93
C PHE A 279 10.45 9.67 24.16
N HIS A 280 11.27 10.72 24.13
CA HIS A 280 12.16 11.04 25.25
C HIS A 280 11.36 11.28 26.54
N ASN A 281 10.39 12.18 26.48
CA ASN A 281 9.58 12.56 27.63
C ASN A 281 8.64 11.43 28.08
N LEU A 282 8.12 10.66 27.10
CA LEU A 282 7.36 9.45 27.37
C LEU A 282 8.20 8.43 28.17
N LEU A 283 9.45 8.17 27.77
CA LEU A 283 10.31 7.18 28.42
C LEU A 283 10.75 7.60 29.82
N VAL A 284 11.01 8.88 30.03
CA VAL A 284 11.30 9.43 31.37
C VAL A 284 10.09 9.22 32.28
N SER A 285 8.89 9.55 31.82
CA SER A 285 7.66 9.36 32.61
C SER A 285 7.40 7.90 32.99
N ILE A 286 7.73 6.94 32.10
CA ILE A 286 7.62 5.50 32.40
C ILE A 286 8.65 5.08 33.45
N LYS A 287 9.91 5.52 33.33
CA LYS A 287 10.98 5.15 34.27
C LYS A 287 10.76 5.73 35.67
N GLU A 288 10.16 6.91 35.75
CA GLU A 288 9.86 7.60 37.00
C GLU A 288 8.51 7.18 37.61
N GLY A 289 7.73 6.33 36.92
CA GLY A 289 6.41 5.90 37.39
C GLY A 289 5.34 7.00 37.35
N GLN A 290 5.56 8.04 36.56
CA GLN A 290 4.69 9.22 36.46
C GLN A 290 3.52 8.94 35.50
N LEU A 291 2.53 8.18 35.96
CA LEU A 291 1.36 7.75 35.18
C LEU A 291 0.58 8.92 34.54
N TYR A 292 0.43 10.03 35.26
CA TYR A 292 -0.27 11.21 34.73
C TYR A 292 0.46 11.87 33.57
N ALA A 293 1.80 12.00 33.67
CA ALA A 293 2.63 12.55 32.61
C ALA A 293 2.63 11.63 31.38
N PHE A 294 2.72 10.31 31.61
CA PHE A 294 2.61 9.30 30.56
C PHE A 294 1.31 9.45 29.75
N ASP A 295 0.17 9.54 30.43
CA ASP A 295 -1.15 9.70 29.79
C ASP A 295 -1.23 10.98 28.94
N GLN A 296 -0.65 12.07 29.43
CA GLN A 296 -0.58 13.32 28.66
C GLN A 296 0.30 13.21 27.42
N TYR A 297 1.41 12.46 27.49
CA TYR A 297 2.32 12.31 26.36
C TYR A 297 1.74 11.37 25.29
N ILE A 298 1.07 10.29 25.68
CA ILE A 298 0.38 9.41 24.72
C ILE A 298 -0.66 10.16 23.91
N ARG A 299 -1.39 11.11 24.50
CA ARG A 299 -2.39 11.92 23.77
C ARG A 299 -1.79 12.91 22.78
N LYS A 300 -0.48 13.14 22.82
CA LYS A 300 0.25 14.07 21.94
C LYS A 300 1.05 13.38 20.85
N ILE A 301 1.15 12.05 20.91
CA ILE A 301 1.81 11.17 19.94
C ILE A 301 0.75 10.61 19.01
#